data_AF-A0A7G8TE12-F1
#
_entry.id   AF-A0A7G8TE12-F1
#
_cell.length_a   1.000
_cell.length_b   1.000
_cell.length_c   1.000
_cell.angle_alpha   90.00
_cell.angle_beta   90.00
_cell.angle_gamma   90.00
#
_symmetry.space_group_name_H-M   'P 1'
#
loop_
_entity.id
_entity.type
_entity.pdbx_description
1 polymer ?
#
loop_
_entity_poly.entity_id
_entity_poly.type
_entity_poly.pdbx_seq_one_letter_code
_entity_poly.pdbx_strand_id
1 'polypeptide(L)'
;MKALRTIKPGGKFAYGGVNWQVLEQEAGRALCLAAESIGNKAFDKENHNDWRESSLREYLNGEFLESLTENGASEDAIHQTKFDLVSEDGLNDYGISIDRVGLLSCNQYRKFRKLISPVNGWWWTITPYSTIASYACDVRIVISDGTLYNGNAYYGSSGVRPLCNFDSSILVSFDGEDGEDQEEKGTIRGITIEIGADTSGLDDAIEKAERLKSLLQEANDLIGSLKSAT
;
A
#
# COMPACT_ATOMS: atom_id res chain seq x y z
N MET A 1 18.10 5.46 9.82
CA MET A 1 16.66 5.79 9.88
C MET A 1 16.32 6.76 8.76
N LYS A 2 15.19 6.56 8.08
CA LYS A 2 14.66 7.46 7.04
C LYS A 2 13.19 7.76 7.30
N ALA A 3 12.70 8.91 6.86
CA ALA A 3 11.27 9.20 6.91
C ALA A 3 10.53 8.30 5.91
N LEU A 4 9.44 7.65 6.31
CA LEU A 4 8.73 6.68 5.48
C LEU A 4 8.27 7.28 4.14
N ARG A 5 7.86 8.56 4.11
CA ARG A 5 7.48 9.30 2.89
C ARG A 5 8.55 9.35 1.80
N THR A 6 9.83 9.10 2.13
CA THR A 6 10.92 9.12 1.14
C THR A 6 11.17 7.77 0.48
N ILE A 7 10.52 6.71 0.97
CA ILE A 7 10.64 5.35 0.42
C ILE A 7 9.63 5.20 -0.73
N LYS A 8 10.12 4.95 -1.94
CA LYS A 8 9.30 4.77 -3.15
C LYS A 8 8.44 3.49 -3.03
N PRO A 9 7.25 3.42 -3.68
CA PRO A 9 6.49 2.17 -3.80
C PRO A 9 7.35 1.01 -4.30
N GLY A 10 7.17 -0.16 -3.71
CA GLY A 10 8.02 -1.34 -3.88
C GLY A 10 9.18 -1.42 -2.88
N GLY A 11 9.62 -0.29 -2.31
CA GLY A 11 10.67 -0.24 -1.30
C GLY A 11 10.29 -0.94 0.01
N LYS A 12 11.29 -1.51 0.69
CA LYS A 12 11.11 -2.27 1.93
C LYS A 12 11.75 -1.56 3.13
N PHE A 13 11.15 -1.69 4.31
CA PHE A 13 11.64 -1.07 5.54
C PHE A 13 11.26 -1.91 6.76
N ALA A 14 11.97 -1.75 7.87
CA ALA A 14 11.63 -2.37 9.14
C ALA A 14 11.01 -1.35 10.11
N TYR A 15 9.90 -1.75 10.75
CA TYR A 15 9.19 -0.95 11.75
C TYR A 15 8.32 -1.86 12.64
N GLY A 16 8.35 -1.66 13.96
CA GLY A 16 7.58 -2.48 14.90
C GLY A 16 7.94 -3.97 14.87
N GLY A 17 9.21 -4.31 14.63
CA GLY A 17 9.66 -5.71 14.54
C GLY A 17 9.24 -6.44 13.26
N VAL A 18 8.60 -5.76 12.30
CA VAL A 18 8.14 -6.34 11.04
C VAL A 18 8.83 -5.65 9.86
N ASN A 19 9.15 -6.45 8.83
CA ASN A 19 9.58 -5.93 7.53
C ASN A 19 8.35 -5.66 6.67
N TRP A 20 8.22 -4.42 6.21
CA TRP A 20 7.11 -3.90 5.42
C TRP A 20 7.58 -3.57 4.01
N GLN A 21 6.64 -3.58 3.08
CA GLN A 21 6.79 -3.11 1.71
C GLN A 21 5.79 -1.99 1.45
N VAL A 22 6.27 -0.86 0.93
CA VAL A 22 5.41 0.27 0.54
C VAL A 22 4.64 -0.11 -0.72
N LEU A 23 3.31 -0.03 -0.69
CA LEU A 23 2.45 -0.24 -1.86
C LEU A 23 2.05 1.08 -2.52
N GLU A 24 1.74 2.10 -1.71
CA GLU A 24 1.26 3.40 -2.17
C GLU A 24 1.65 4.48 -1.15
N GLN A 25 2.00 5.66 -1.66
CA GLN A 25 2.22 6.87 -0.86
C GLN A 25 1.08 7.83 -1.14
N GLU A 26 0.40 8.27 -0.10
CA GLU A 26 -0.66 9.27 -0.13
C GLU A 26 -0.26 10.45 0.77
N ALA A 27 -0.88 11.61 0.60
CA ALA A 27 -0.51 12.80 1.38
C ALA A 27 -0.60 12.54 2.89
N GLY A 28 0.55 12.43 3.57
CA GLY A 28 0.65 12.15 4.99
C GLY A 28 0.58 10.67 5.37
N ARG A 29 0.37 9.75 4.42
CA ARG A 29 0.03 8.35 4.68
C ARG A 29 0.75 7.38 3.75
N ALA A 30 1.05 6.18 4.22
CA ALA A 30 1.71 5.15 3.43
C ALA A 30 1.01 3.79 3.62
N LEU A 31 0.42 3.26 2.54
CA LEU A 31 -0.16 1.93 2.55
C LEU A 31 0.97 0.89 2.43
N CYS A 32 1.10 0.05 3.45
CA CYS A 32 2.23 -0.87 3.59
C CYS A 32 1.75 -2.29 3.89
N LEU A 33 2.32 -3.26 3.16
CA LEU A 33 2.04 -4.69 3.33
C LEU A 33 3.24 -5.35 3.98
N ALA A 34 3.04 -6.27 4.91
CA ALA A 34 4.13 -7.09 5.44
C ALA A 34 4.86 -7.80 4.28
N ALA A 35 6.18 -7.64 4.22
CA ALA A 35 7.00 -8.18 3.14
C ALA A 35 6.96 -9.71 3.12
N GLU A 36 6.88 -10.33 4.30
CA GLU A 36 6.76 -11.78 4.51
C GLU A 36 5.51 -12.12 5.34
N SER A 37 5.18 -13.41 5.41
CA SER A 37 4.11 -13.90 6.27
C SER A 37 4.52 -13.88 7.75
N ILE A 38 3.65 -13.41 8.64
CA ILE A 38 3.86 -13.43 10.10
C ILE A 38 3.49 -14.79 10.75
N GLY A 39 3.59 -15.87 9.96
CA GLY A 39 3.09 -17.21 10.32
C GLY A 39 1.70 -17.53 9.78
N ASN A 40 1.30 -18.80 9.94
CA ASN A 40 0.04 -19.33 9.44
C ASN A 40 -1.04 -19.27 10.53
N LYS A 41 -2.25 -18.84 10.16
CA LYS A 41 -3.41 -18.74 11.06
C LYS A 41 -4.70 -19.02 10.29
N ALA A 42 -5.72 -19.51 10.99
CA ALA A 42 -7.07 -19.58 10.44
C ALA A 42 -7.53 -18.15 10.09
N PHE A 43 -8.31 -18.00 9.02
CA PHE A 43 -9.03 -16.75 8.81
C PHE A 43 -10.05 -16.59 9.94
N ASP A 44 -10.85 -17.63 10.15
CA ASP A 44 -11.77 -17.70 11.27
C ASP A 44 -11.87 -19.10 11.86
N LYS A 45 -11.76 -19.19 13.19
CA LYS A 45 -11.86 -20.44 13.94
C LYS A 45 -13.29 -20.98 14.01
N GLU A 46 -14.29 -20.12 13.80
CA GLU A 46 -15.69 -20.54 13.70
C GLU A 46 -16.12 -20.79 12.24
N ASN A 47 -15.15 -20.80 11.31
CA ASN A 47 -15.32 -21.15 9.90
C ASN A 47 -16.21 -20.17 9.11
N HIS A 48 -16.20 -18.89 9.47
CA HIS A 48 -16.87 -17.83 8.71
C HIS A 48 -15.89 -17.05 7.82
N ASN A 49 -16.38 -16.55 6.68
CA ASN A 49 -15.61 -15.70 5.77
C ASN A 49 -15.86 -14.19 5.97
N ASP A 50 -16.67 -13.82 6.97
CA ASP A 50 -16.87 -12.43 7.36
C ASP A 50 -15.69 -11.93 8.21
N TRP A 51 -14.89 -11.02 7.64
CA TRP A 51 -13.76 -10.41 8.33
C TRP A 51 -14.12 -9.80 9.70
N ARG A 52 -15.31 -9.21 9.82
CA ARG A 52 -15.73 -8.44 11.01
C ARG A 52 -15.83 -9.31 12.25
N GLU A 53 -16.20 -10.57 12.06
CA GLU A 53 -16.40 -11.60 13.08
C GLU A 53 -15.20 -12.55 13.20
N SER A 54 -14.21 -12.40 12.32
CA SER A 54 -13.12 -13.36 12.19
C SER A 54 -12.14 -13.32 13.37
N SER A 55 -11.73 -14.50 13.83
CA SER A 55 -10.67 -14.63 14.84
C SER A 55 -9.32 -14.02 14.40
N LEU A 56 -9.07 -13.94 13.08
CA LEU A 56 -7.85 -13.31 12.57
C LEU A 56 -7.89 -11.79 12.73
N ARG A 57 -9.05 -11.16 12.54
CA ARG A 57 -9.22 -9.72 12.80
C ARG A 57 -8.96 -9.38 14.26
N GLU A 58 -9.51 -10.18 15.17
CA GLU A 58 -9.29 -10.05 16.61
C GLU A 58 -7.79 -10.14 16.94
N TYR A 59 -7.10 -11.16 16.43
CA TYR A 59 -5.65 -11.30 16.60
C TYR A 59 -4.87 -10.10 16.03
N LEU A 60 -5.18 -9.66 14.81
CA LEU A 60 -4.45 -8.58 14.14
C LEU A 60 -4.63 -7.22 14.81
N ASN A 61 -5.80 -6.93 15.36
CA ASN A 61 -6.11 -5.66 16.02
C ASN A 61 -5.98 -5.71 17.56
N GLY A 62 -5.62 -6.86 18.12
CA GLY A 62 -5.25 -7.07 19.52
C GLY A 62 -3.77 -7.44 19.65
N GLU A 63 -3.49 -8.71 19.94
CA GLU A 63 -2.13 -9.23 20.23
C GLU A 63 -1.06 -8.78 19.23
N PHE A 64 -1.34 -8.81 17.93
CA PHE A 64 -0.36 -8.39 16.92
C PHE A 64 -0.10 -6.89 16.97
N LEU A 65 -1.14 -6.06 17.10
CA LEU A 65 -0.99 -4.62 17.19
C LEU A 65 -0.21 -4.22 18.45
N GLU A 66 -0.48 -4.87 19.58
CA GLU A 66 0.29 -4.72 20.82
C GLU A 66 1.77 -5.07 20.60
N SER A 67 2.04 -6.18 19.91
CA SER A 67 3.41 -6.60 19.61
C SER A 67 4.18 -5.58 18.76
N LEU A 68 3.53 -4.85 17.84
CA LEU A 68 4.18 -3.78 17.08
C LEU A 68 4.64 -2.65 18.01
N THR A 69 3.78 -2.27 18.96
CA THR A 69 4.06 -1.21 19.93
C THR A 69 5.18 -1.62 20.90
N GLU A 70 5.17 -2.87 21.38
CA GLU A 70 6.26 -3.43 22.20
C GLU A 70 7.60 -3.42 21.46
N ASN A 71 7.58 -3.55 20.12
CA ASN A 71 8.75 -3.47 19.25
C ASN A 71 9.04 -2.05 18.74
N GLY A 72 8.53 -1.02 19.43
CA GLY A 72 8.89 0.38 19.22
C GLY A 72 8.10 1.10 18.12
N ALA A 73 7.01 0.51 17.60
CA ALA A 73 6.07 1.26 16.78
C ALA A 73 5.25 2.23 17.65
N SER A 74 5.03 3.44 17.16
CA SER A 74 4.01 4.32 17.71
C SER A 74 2.63 3.86 17.25
N GLU A 75 1.73 3.61 18.21
CA GLU A 75 0.34 3.22 17.93
C GLU A 75 -0.42 4.33 17.15
N ASP A 76 -0.16 5.61 17.45
CA ASP A 76 -0.78 6.75 16.77
C ASP A 76 -0.35 6.87 15.30
N ALA A 77 0.82 6.32 14.97
CA ALA A 77 1.28 6.24 13.59
C ALA A 77 0.55 5.16 12.78
N ILE A 78 -0.26 4.30 13.39
CA ILE A 78 -1.02 3.25 12.70
C ILE A 78 -2.46 3.72 12.57
N HIS A 79 -2.81 4.21 11.39
CA HIS A 79 -4.12 4.82 11.18
C HIS A 79 -5.23 3.80 11.03
N GLN A 80 -6.40 4.12 11.59
CA GLN A 80 -7.64 3.44 11.23
C GLN A 80 -7.91 3.60 9.73
N THR A 81 -8.14 2.48 9.08
CA THR A 81 -8.33 2.35 7.64
C THR A 81 -9.67 1.69 7.37
N LYS A 82 -10.37 2.18 6.35
CA LYS A 82 -11.60 1.54 5.86
C LYS A 82 -11.21 0.38 4.96
N PHE A 83 -11.72 -0.80 5.24
CA PHE A 83 -11.60 -1.97 4.39
C PHE A 83 -12.95 -2.29 3.78
N ASP A 84 -12.98 -2.38 2.45
CA ASP A 84 -14.14 -2.81 1.69
C ASP A 84 -14.22 -4.34 1.70
N LEU A 85 -15.35 -4.88 2.15
CA LEU A 85 -15.60 -6.31 2.29
C LEU A 85 -16.49 -6.86 1.18
N VAL A 86 -16.54 -6.19 0.03
CA VAL A 86 -17.13 -6.73 -1.20
C VAL A 86 -16.51 -8.09 -1.53
N SER A 87 -17.36 -9.08 -1.75
CA SER A 87 -16.95 -10.43 -2.14
C SER A 87 -16.45 -10.49 -3.57
N GLU A 88 -15.77 -11.58 -3.92
CA GLU A 88 -15.22 -11.78 -5.26
C GLU A 88 -16.30 -11.81 -6.36
N ASP A 89 -17.51 -12.26 -6.04
CA ASP A 89 -18.69 -12.21 -6.94
C ASP A 89 -19.42 -10.84 -6.95
N GLY A 90 -18.91 -9.85 -6.21
CA GLY A 90 -19.37 -8.46 -6.24
C GLY A 90 -20.51 -8.13 -5.28
N LEU A 91 -20.90 -9.06 -4.40
CA LEU A 91 -21.88 -8.79 -3.35
C LEU A 91 -21.25 -7.95 -2.22
N ASN A 92 -22.06 -7.13 -1.56
CA ASN A 92 -21.59 -6.16 -0.57
C ASN A 92 -22.27 -6.30 0.80
N ASP A 93 -22.83 -7.47 1.09
CA ASP A 93 -23.64 -7.71 2.31
C ASP A 93 -22.84 -7.50 3.61
N TYR A 94 -21.53 -7.73 3.60
CA TYR A 94 -20.65 -7.49 4.76
C TYR A 94 -20.22 -6.02 4.91
N GLY A 95 -20.44 -5.18 3.89
CA GLY A 95 -20.18 -3.75 3.94
C GLY A 95 -18.71 -3.40 4.12
N ILE A 96 -18.39 -2.65 5.18
CA ILE A 96 -17.05 -2.16 5.48
C ILE A 96 -16.61 -2.52 6.89
N SER A 97 -15.31 -2.62 7.11
CA SER A 97 -14.71 -2.57 8.46
C SER A 97 -13.80 -1.36 8.61
N ILE A 98 -13.60 -0.92 9.86
CA ILE A 98 -12.66 0.15 10.21
C ILE A 98 -11.68 -0.44 11.21
N ASP A 99 -10.47 -0.72 10.74
CA ASP A 99 -9.44 -1.43 11.49
C ASP A 99 -8.10 -0.71 11.35
N ARG A 100 -7.19 -0.88 12.30
CA ARG A 100 -5.80 -0.39 12.17
C ARG A 100 -4.96 -1.36 11.35
N VAL A 101 -5.24 -2.65 11.49
CA VAL A 101 -4.57 -3.72 10.77
C VAL A 101 -5.62 -4.56 10.05
N GLY A 102 -5.45 -4.72 8.74
CA GLY A 102 -6.30 -5.59 7.93
C GLY A 102 -5.48 -6.47 7.01
N LEU A 103 -6.12 -6.96 5.96
CA LEU A 103 -5.46 -7.72 4.89
C LEU A 103 -5.71 -7.02 3.55
N LEU A 104 -4.84 -7.32 2.58
CA LEU A 104 -5.02 -6.85 1.21
C LEU A 104 -6.29 -7.45 0.60
N SER A 105 -7.09 -6.64 -0.11
CA SER A 105 -8.19 -7.16 -0.91
C SER A 105 -7.70 -7.75 -2.24
N CYS A 106 -8.50 -8.59 -2.89
CA CYS A 106 -8.17 -9.11 -4.23
C CYS A 106 -8.00 -7.98 -5.26
N ASN A 107 -8.78 -6.90 -5.15
CA ASN A 107 -8.67 -5.74 -6.03
C ASN A 107 -7.37 -4.97 -5.80
N GLN A 108 -7.01 -4.74 -4.53
CA GLN A 108 -5.72 -4.14 -4.19
C GLN A 108 -4.56 -5.05 -4.62
N TYR A 109 -4.67 -6.36 -4.43
CA TYR A 109 -3.67 -7.32 -4.90
C TYR A 109 -3.43 -7.20 -6.40
N ARG A 110 -4.50 -7.18 -7.20
CA ARG A 110 -4.39 -6.98 -8.66
C ARG A 110 -3.76 -5.63 -9.00
N LYS A 111 -4.16 -4.55 -8.32
CA LYS A 111 -3.58 -3.18 -8.49
C LYS A 111 -2.07 -3.18 -8.23
N PHE A 112 -1.62 -3.80 -7.15
CA PHE A 112 -0.23 -3.73 -6.69
C PHE A 112 0.62 -4.96 -7.06
N ARG A 113 0.08 -5.90 -7.86
CA ARG A 113 0.72 -7.20 -8.13
C ARG A 113 2.15 -7.09 -8.63
N LYS A 114 2.44 -6.06 -9.43
CA LYS A 114 3.78 -5.80 -9.99
C LYS A 114 4.81 -5.41 -8.92
N LEU A 115 4.36 -4.79 -7.82
CA LEU A 115 5.21 -4.38 -6.71
C LEU A 115 5.43 -5.52 -5.71
N ILE A 116 4.39 -6.33 -5.47
CA ILE A 116 4.41 -7.38 -4.45
C ILE A 116 5.35 -8.51 -4.88
N SER A 117 6.42 -8.69 -4.10
CA SER A 117 7.31 -9.84 -4.26
C SER A 117 6.52 -11.15 -4.04
N PRO A 118 6.71 -12.18 -4.88
CA PRO A 118 6.21 -13.52 -4.59
C PRO A 118 6.74 -13.99 -3.24
N VAL A 119 5.86 -14.61 -2.45
CA VAL A 119 6.21 -15.26 -1.19
C VAL A 119 5.88 -16.74 -1.32
N ASN A 120 6.67 -17.59 -0.64
CA ASN A 120 6.37 -19.01 -0.60
C ASN A 120 5.13 -19.26 0.27
N GLY A 121 4.29 -20.19 -0.16
CA GLY A 121 3.05 -20.54 0.54
C GLY A 121 1.83 -19.76 0.06
N TRP A 122 0.69 -20.07 0.66
CA TRP A 122 -0.59 -19.43 0.40
C TRP A 122 -0.83 -18.38 1.47
N TRP A 123 -1.49 -17.27 1.15
CA TRP A 123 -1.80 -16.25 2.16
C TRP A 123 -3.18 -15.63 1.95
N TRP A 124 -3.81 -15.27 3.08
CA TRP A 124 -5.17 -14.73 3.11
C TRP A 124 -5.26 -13.35 2.47
N THR A 125 -6.33 -13.12 1.72
CA THR A 125 -6.83 -11.78 1.42
C THR A 125 -8.01 -11.47 2.35
N ILE A 126 -8.42 -10.21 2.44
CA ILE A 126 -9.63 -9.84 3.19
C ILE A 126 -10.92 -10.19 2.43
N THR A 127 -10.82 -10.57 1.15
CA THR A 127 -11.96 -10.72 0.25
C THR A 127 -12.67 -12.06 0.48
N PRO A 128 -13.95 -12.05 0.90
CA PRO A 128 -14.74 -13.27 0.95
C PRO A 128 -14.98 -13.81 -0.48
N TYR A 129 -15.08 -15.13 -0.63
CA TYR A 129 -15.40 -15.72 -1.94
C TYR A 129 -16.80 -15.30 -2.41
N SER A 130 -17.78 -15.45 -1.52
CA SER A 130 -19.17 -15.02 -1.72
C SER A 130 -19.85 -14.90 -0.35
N THR A 131 -20.87 -14.05 -0.24
CA THR A 131 -21.71 -13.91 0.95
C THR A 131 -22.87 -14.91 0.96
N ILE A 132 -23.02 -15.72 -0.10
CA ILE A 132 -24.02 -16.78 -0.19
C ILE A 132 -23.73 -17.85 0.86
N ALA A 133 -24.77 -18.29 1.58
CA ALA A 133 -24.66 -19.22 2.70
C ALA A 133 -23.87 -20.52 2.41
N SER A 134 -23.94 -21.06 1.19
CA SER A 134 -23.17 -22.25 0.79
C SER A 134 -21.66 -22.03 0.71
N TYR A 135 -21.21 -20.77 0.65
CA TYR A 135 -19.82 -20.35 0.53
C TYR A 135 -19.38 -19.49 1.73
N ALA A 136 -20.16 -19.47 2.80
CA ALA A 136 -19.89 -18.65 3.99
C ALA A 136 -18.59 -19.03 4.73
N CYS A 137 -17.90 -20.08 4.30
CA CYS A 137 -16.60 -20.50 4.83
C CYS A 137 -15.44 -20.29 3.84
N ASP A 138 -15.71 -19.83 2.61
CA ASP A 138 -14.68 -19.64 1.58
C ASP A 138 -14.17 -18.20 1.55
N VAL A 139 -12.86 -18.06 1.65
CA VAL A 139 -12.14 -16.77 1.60
C VAL A 139 -11.13 -16.82 0.45
N ARG A 140 -10.91 -15.71 -0.24
CA ARG A 140 -9.91 -15.64 -1.29
C ARG A 140 -8.50 -15.63 -0.71
N ILE A 141 -7.63 -16.41 -1.33
CA ILE A 141 -6.20 -16.49 -1.02
C ILE A 141 -5.37 -16.21 -2.26
N VAL A 142 -4.14 -15.77 -2.05
CA VAL A 142 -3.10 -15.77 -3.08
C VAL A 142 -2.23 -17.00 -2.86
N ILE A 143 -2.01 -17.79 -3.92
CA ILE A 143 -1.14 -18.95 -3.88
C ILE A 143 0.27 -18.59 -4.36
N SER A 144 1.22 -19.53 -4.27
CA SER A 144 2.66 -19.23 -4.45
C SER A 144 3.04 -18.77 -5.87
N ASP A 145 2.27 -19.12 -6.90
CA ASP A 145 2.47 -18.60 -8.26
C ASP A 145 1.89 -17.19 -8.46
N GLY A 146 1.21 -16.65 -7.44
CA GLY A 146 0.55 -15.35 -7.44
C GLY A 146 -0.82 -15.32 -8.12
N THR A 147 -1.43 -16.47 -8.38
CA THR A 147 -2.84 -16.56 -8.77
C THR A 147 -3.75 -16.58 -7.54
N LEU A 148 -5.05 -16.34 -7.76
CA LEU A 148 -6.04 -16.30 -6.70
C LEU A 148 -6.79 -17.64 -6.63
N TYR A 149 -6.99 -18.15 -5.42
CA TYR A 149 -7.73 -19.38 -5.13
C TYR A 149 -8.73 -19.13 -3.97
N ASN A 150 -9.57 -20.10 -3.63
CA ASN A 150 -10.39 -20.06 -2.41
C ASN A 150 -9.85 -21.04 -1.35
N GLY A 151 -9.68 -20.55 -0.14
CA GLY A 151 -9.35 -21.35 1.03
C GLY A 151 -10.52 -21.40 1.99
N ASN A 152 -10.73 -22.55 2.62
CA ASN A 152 -11.66 -22.66 3.73
C ASN A 152 -11.09 -21.94 4.97
N ALA A 153 -11.92 -21.11 5.60
CA ALA A 153 -11.52 -20.18 6.66
C ALA A 153 -10.87 -20.85 7.89
N TYR A 154 -11.23 -22.11 8.18
CA TYR A 154 -10.87 -22.78 9.43
C TYR A 154 -9.47 -23.40 9.46
N TYR A 155 -8.93 -23.89 8.35
CA TYR A 155 -7.76 -24.80 8.36
C TYR A 155 -6.49 -24.21 8.98
N GLY A 156 -6.32 -22.90 8.89
CA GLY A 156 -5.14 -22.20 9.41
C GLY A 156 -3.81 -22.57 8.75
N SER A 157 -3.86 -23.10 7.53
CA SER A 157 -2.68 -23.43 6.72
C SER A 157 -2.16 -22.27 5.87
N SER A 158 -2.91 -21.16 5.79
CA SER A 158 -2.52 -20.00 5.00
C SER A 158 -1.79 -18.98 5.88
N GLY A 159 -0.78 -18.36 5.28
CA GLY A 159 -0.01 -17.27 5.85
C GLY A 159 -0.82 -15.98 6.00
N VAL A 160 -0.36 -15.14 6.92
CA VAL A 160 -0.95 -13.85 7.23
C VAL A 160 0.02 -12.75 6.82
N ARG A 161 -0.45 -11.84 5.96
CA ARG A 161 0.30 -10.65 5.55
C ARG A 161 -0.47 -9.39 5.93
N PRO A 162 -0.19 -8.82 7.12
CA PRO A 162 -0.84 -7.60 7.58
C PRO A 162 -0.70 -6.44 6.59
N LEU A 163 -1.78 -5.67 6.45
CA LEU A 163 -1.84 -4.41 5.73
C LEU A 163 -2.10 -3.29 6.72
N CYS A 164 -1.24 -2.28 6.73
CA CYS A 164 -1.33 -1.10 7.59
C CYS A 164 -1.25 0.18 6.77
N ASN A 165 -1.91 1.23 7.24
CA ASN A 165 -1.72 2.58 6.74
C ASN A 165 -0.95 3.39 7.79
N PHE A 166 0.32 3.66 7.52
CA PHE A 166 1.18 4.36 8.46
C PHE A 166 1.20 5.87 8.21
N ASP A 167 1.40 6.65 9.26
CA ASP A 167 1.80 8.06 9.12
C ASP A 167 3.14 8.10 8.36
N SER A 168 3.17 8.77 7.22
CA SER A 168 4.35 8.80 6.34
C SER A 168 5.53 9.59 6.94
N SER A 169 5.33 10.33 8.04
CA SER A 169 6.38 11.10 8.70
C SER A 169 7.23 10.29 9.69
N ILE A 170 6.82 9.07 10.03
CA ILE A 170 7.59 8.22 10.95
C ILE A 170 8.98 7.92 10.41
N LEU A 171 9.91 7.72 11.35
CA LEU A 171 11.27 7.27 11.05
C LEU A 171 11.33 5.74 11.09
N VAL A 172 11.85 5.14 10.03
CA VAL A 172 11.96 3.69 9.85
C VAL A 172 13.38 3.25 9.54
N SER A 173 13.70 1.98 9.77
CA SER A 173 14.95 1.40 9.28
C SER A 173 14.77 1.00 7.82
N PHE A 174 15.70 1.39 6.95
CA PHE A 174 15.65 1.10 5.52
C PHE A 174 16.92 0.37 5.15
N ASP A 175 16.78 -0.83 4.60
CA ASP A 175 17.90 -1.73 4.28
C ASP A 175 18.25 -1.70 2.79
N GLY A 176 17.59 -0.87 1.99
CA GLY A 176 17.95 -0.67 0.58
C GLY A 176 19.19 0.21 0.45
N GLU A 177 20.03 -0.10 -0.53
CA GLU A 177 21.04 0.85 -1.00
C GLU A 177 20.33 2.13 -1.45
N ASP A 178 20.93 3.28 -1.16
CA ASP A 178 20.55 4.57 -1.72
C ASP A 178 20.83 4.50 -3.23
N GLY A 179 19.94 3.84 -3.95
CA GLY A 179 19.94 3.82 -5.40
C GLY A 179 19.75 5.26 -5.84
N GLU A 180 20.87 5.90 -6.19
CA GLU A 180 20.90 6.98 -7.16
C GLU A 180 19.85 6.69 -8.23
N ASP A 181 19.01 7.68 -8.54
CA ASP A 181 17.90 7.57 -9.47
C ASP A 181 18.33 6.84 -10.76
N GLN A 182 18.11 5.52 -10.80
CA GLN A 182 18.22 4.77 -12.02
C GLN A 182 16.97 5.09 -12.82
N GLU A 183 17.13 6.09 -13.67
CA GLU A 183 16.32 6.36 -14.84
C GLU A 183 16.00 5.01 -15.52
N GLU A 184 14.72 4.62 -15.47
CA GLU A 184 14.23 3.33 -15.92
C GLU A 184 14.34 3.25 -17.46
N LYS A 185 15.51 2.85 -17.98
CA LYS A 185 15.69 2.49 -19.39
C LYS A 185 15.06 1.11 -19.64
N GLY A 186 13.75 1.11 -19.85
CA GLY A 186 13.03 -0.05 -20.34
C GLY A 186 13.55 -0.51 -21.70
N THR A 187 14.24 -1.66 -21.74
CA THR A 187 14.64 -2.32 -22.98
C THR A 187 13.52 -3.28 -23.41
N ILE A 188 12.85 -2.97 -24.52
CA ILE A 188 12.04 -3.94 -25.27
C ILE A 188 12.93 -4.55 -26.35
N ARG A 189 13.14 -5.88 -26.29
CA ARG A 189 13.85 -6.64 -27.33
C ARG A 189 13.13 -6.48 -28.68
N GLY A 190 13.87 -6.02 -29.69
CA GLY A 190 13.61 -6.41 -31.09
C GLY A 190 13.30 -5.31 -32.10
N ILE A 191 13.28 -4.02 -31.73
CA ILE A 191 13.19 -2.92 -32.71
C ILE A 191 14.00 -1.74 -32.16
N THR A 192 15.11 -1.38 -32.83
CA THR A 192 15.76 -0.09 -32.60
C THR A 192 14.87 0.99 -33.21
N ILE A 193 14.08 1.69 -32.40
CA ILE A 193 13.46 2.96 -32.79
C ILE A 193 14.31 4.04 -32.13
N GLU A 194 15.09 4.78 -32.93
CA GLU A 194 15.60 6.08 -32.51
C GLU A 194 14.39 7.02 -32.39
N ILE A 195 13.85 7.14 -31.18
CA ILE A 195 12.88 8.19 -30.88
C ILE A 195 13.67 9.48 -30.68
N GLY A 196 13.97 10.15 -31.78
CA GLY A 196 14.23 11.59 -31.74
C GLY A 196 12.93 12.27 -31.35
N ALA A 197 12.64 12.33 -30.05
CA ALA A 197 11.55 13.16 -29.56
C ALA A 197 11.94 14.61 -29.87
N ASP A 198 11.21 15.25 -30.79
CA ASP A 198 11.29 16.68 -30.99
C ASP A 198 10.80 17.37 -29.70
N THR A 199 11.75 17.67 -28.80
CA THR A 199 11.49 18.31 -27.51
C THR A 199 11.32 19.83 -27.64
N SER A 200 11.40 20.39 -28.85
CA SER A 200 11.31 21.84 -29.08
C SER A 200 10.03 22.45 -28.49
N GLY A 201 8.92 21.72 -28.53
CA GLY A 201 7.65 22.17 -27.94
C GLY A 201 7.64 22.18 -26.40
N LEU A 202 8.49 21.39 -25.74
CA LEU A 202 8.62 21.37 -24.29
C LEU A 202 9.53 22.52 -23.81
N ASP A 203 10.62 22.78 -24.54
CA ASP A 203 11.54 23.88 -24.24
C ASP A 203 10.85 25.25 -24.39
N ASP A 204 10.05 25.43 -25.45
CA ASP A 204 9.22 26.62 -25.67
C ASP A 204 8.17 26.84 -24.55
N ALA A 205 7.63 25.75 -24.00
CA ALA A 205 6.65 25.81 -22.91
C ALA A 205 7.31 26.18 -21.58
N ILE A 206 8.52 25.70 -21.32
CA ILE A 206 9.32 26.03 -20.15
C ILE A 206 9.73 27.50 -20.17
N GLU A 207 10.22 28.01 -21.32
CA GLU A 207 10.63 29.42 -21.45
C GLU A 207 9.45 30.38 -21.21
N LYS A 208 8.26 30.05 -21.74
CA LYS A 208 7.04 30.84 -21.47
C LYS A 208 6.65 30.83 -20.00
N ALA A 209 6.78 29.70 -19.32
CA ALA A 209 6.47 29.59 -17.89
C ALA A 209 7.44 30.41 -17.03
N GLU A 210 8.73 30.43 -17.36
CA GLU A 210 9.74 31.24 -16.67
C GLU A 210 9.49 32.74 -16.87
N ARG A 211 9.16 33.15 -18.09
CA ARG A 211 8.81 34.55 -18.38
C ARG A 211 7.57 35.02 -17.61
N LEU A 212 6.57 34.15 -17.46
CA LEU A 212 5.37 34.46 -16.68
C LEU A 212 5.69 34.65 -15.20
N LYS A 213 6.59 33.83 -14.63
CA LYS A 213 7.05 33.95 -13.24
C LYS A 213 7.79 35.27 -13.00
N SER A 214 8.64 35.70 -13.94
CA SER A 214 9.35 36.98 -13.85
C SER A 214 8.37 38.16 -13.81
N LEU A 215 7.38 38.17 -14.71
CA LEU A 215 6.35 39.20 -14.76
C LEU A 215 5.51 39.25 -13.47
N LEU A 216 5.21 38.09 -12.89
CA LEU A 216 4.47 38.02 -11.62
C LEU A 216 5.28 38.62 -10.47
N GLN A 217 6.60 38.40 -10.45
CA GLN A 217 7.49 38.97 -9.45
C GLN A 217 7.56 40.49 -9.57
N GLU A 218 7.76 41.01 -10.79
CA GLU A 218 7.79 42.46 -11.05
C GLU A 218 6.47 43.14 -10.64
N ALA A 219 5.33 42.51 -10.92
CA ALA A 219 4.03 43.02 -10.50
C ALA A 219 3.88 43.06 -8.97
N ASN A 220 4.37 42.03 -8.27
CA ASN A 220 4.36 41.99 -6.80
C ASN A 220 5.26 43.07 -6.19
N ASP A 221 6.43 43.32 -6.78
CA ASP A 221 7.36 44.36 -6.31
C ASP A 221 6.78 45.77 -6.51
N LEU A 222 6.05 46.00 -7.62
CA LEU A 222 5.32 47.24 -7.89
C LEU A 222 4.18 47.45 -6.88
N ILE A 223 3.40 46.41 -6.59
CA ILE A 223 2.34 46.45 -5.58
C ILE A 223 2.92 46.72 -4.19
N GLY A 224 4.05 46.09 -3.84
CA GLY A 224 4.78 46.36 -2.60
C GLY A 224 5.22 47.82 -2.48
N SER A 225 5.80 48.36 -3.56
CA SER A 225 6.27 49.76 -3.62
C SER A 225 5.12 50.77 -3.47
N LEU A 226 3.97 50.52 -4.10
CA LEU A 226 2.77 51.36 -3.96
C LEU A 226 2.23 51.35 -2.53
N LYS A 227 2.22 50.19 -1.85
CA LYS A 227 1.79 50.07 -0.45
C LYS A 227 2.73 50.79 0.53
N SER A 228 4.01 50.96 0.21
CA SER A 228 4.96 51.71 1.03
C SER A 228 4.94 53.22 0.82
N ALA A 229 4.24 53.70 -0.21
CA ALA A 229 4.14 55.12 -0.59
C ALA A 229 2.81 55.78 -0.13
N THR A 230 1.95 55.05 0.58
CA THR A 230 0.68 55.55 1.17
C THR A 230 0.76 55.48 2.69
#